data_AF-A0A4Q4XK94-F1
#
_entry.id   AF-A0A4Q4XK94-F1
#
_cell.length_a   1.000
_cell.length_b   1.000
_cell.length_c   1.000
_cell.angle_alpha   90.00
_cell.angle_beta   90.00
_cell.angle_gamma   90.00
#
_symmetry.space_group_name_H-M   'P 1'
#
loop_
_entity.id
_entity.type
_entity.pdbx_description
1 polymer ?
#
loop_
_entity_poly.entity_id
_entity_poly.type
_entity_poly.pdbx_seq_one_letter_code
_entity_poly.pdbx_strand_id
1 'polypeptide(L)'
;MSYTAALQRIRDIARDQRRRRSSTGSQERVPITEGVGRIAACDHVSPLSTPEFDSSAMDGFAISSAHTLHASPETPASFRVRGIIAAGEEPPVIPDGVVEDIPLAVEIMTGAKFPTGETPGGPFDACVKYEDARYCPEQEGIILVSKPVSRNANRRFAGEDIARGDIVLEAGQTLGTTHIMPLASVAIDSVLVVKRPSVGVLSTGKELVSGQAAVRDVNGPFLTVACREAGASASFLGTITDDRDILMKEIGEITRQSVYDVLVSSGAVSAGKYDFVRTALEAIGGEVVFHGLAIRVGQYE
;
A
#
# COMPACT_ATOMS: atom_id res chain seq x y z
N MET A 1 -3.40 35.17 -18.20
CA MET A 1 -3.97 33.82 -18.44
C MET A 1 -5.06 33.51 -17.40
N SER A 2 -6.09 32.71 -17.70
CA SER A 2 -7.07 32.29 -16.67
C SER A 2 -6.45 31.29 -15.69
N TYR A 3 -6.95 31.23 -14.45
CA TYR A 3 -6.46 30.29 -13.43
C TYR A 3 -6.53 28.83 -13.92
N THR A 4 -7.66 28.42 -14.48
CA THR A 4 -7.86 27.05 -14.98
C THR A 4 -6.89 26.70 -16.12
N ALA A 5 -6.65 27.64 -17.04
CA ALA A 5 -5.70 27.43 -18.15
C ALA A 5 -4.27 27.29 -17.65
N ALA A 6 -3.86 28.08 -16.66
CA ALA A 6 -2.53 27.98 -16.06
C ALA A 6 -2.35 26.67 -15.30
N LEU A 7 -3.34 26.27 -14.50
CA LEU A 7 -3.32 25.00 -13.78
C LEU A 7 -3.22 23.81 -14.74
N GLN A 8 -3.95 23.86 -15.86
CA GLN A 8 -3.86 22.84 -16.90
C GLN A 8 -2.46 22.80 -17.51
N ARG A 9 -1.88 23.95 -17.83
CA ARG A 9 -0.54 24.02 -18.41
C ARG A 9 0.56 23.52 -17.47
N ILE A 10 0.47 23.82 -16.17
CA ILE A 10 1.37 23.27 -15.15
C ILE A 10 1.26 21.74 -15.10
N ARG A 11 0.04 21.19 -15.13
CA ARG A 11 -0.20 19.73 -15.13
C ARG A 11 0.40 19.06 -16.36
N ASP A 12 0.28 19.68 -17.54
CA ASP A 12 0.81 19.11 -18.77
C ASP A 12 2.34 19.11 -18.77
N ILE A 13 2.98 20.18 -18.30
CA ILE A 13 4.44 20.21 -18.11
C ILE A 13 4.88 19.15 -17.11
N ALA A 14 4.19 19.01 -15.98
CA ALA A 14 4.51 17.99 -14.98
C ALA A 14 4.43 16.57 -15.56
N ARG A 15 3.42 16.29 -16.40
CA ARG A 15 3.29 15.00 -17.11
C ARG A 15 4.43 14.77 -18.10
N ASP A 16 4.79 15.77 -18.89
CA ASP A 16 5.86 15.67 -19.86
C ASP A 16 7.23 15.47 -19.19
N GLN A 17 7.49 16.20 -18.10
CA GLN A 17 8.70 16.00 -17.29
C GLN A 17 8.73 14.60 -16.68
N ARG A 18 7.60 14.09 -16.17
CA ARG A 18 7.49 12.72 -15.68
C ARG A 18 7.76 11.68 -16.78
N ARG A 19 7.33 11.92 -18.02
CA ARG A 19 7.59 11.04 -19.17
C ARG A 19 9.04 11.07 -19.64
N ARG A 20 9.68 12.25 -19.59
CA ARG A 20 11.09 12.44 -19.99
C ARG A 20 12.08 11.85 -18.98
N ARG A 21 11.71 11.80 -17.70
CA ARG A 21 12.51 11.15 -16.66
C ARG A 21 12.46 9.64 -16.82
N SER A 22 13.63 8.99 -16.90
CA SER A 22 13.74 7.54 -16.92
C SER A 22 13.03 6.92 -15.71
N SER A 23 12.20 5.90 -15.95
CA SER A 23 11.46 5.17 -14.91
C SER A 23 12.38 4.58 -13.83
N THR A 24 13.62 4.27 -14.17
CA THR A 24 14.61 3.68 -13.25
C THR A 24 15.25 4.67 -12.27
N GLY A 25 15.24 5.98 -12.56
CA GLY A 25 15.82 7.00 -11.67
C GLY A 25 14.82 7.60 -10.68
N SER A 26 13.52 7.48 -10.98
CA SER A 26 12.41 8.13 -10.27
C SER A 26 11.70 7.25 -9.24
N GLN A 27 12.22 6.05 -8.98
CA GLN A 27 11.62 5.09 -8.06
C GLN A 27 12.61 4.71 -6.96
N GLU A 28 12.10 4.34 -5.80
CA GLU A 28 12.89 3.79 -4.71
C GLU A 28 12.10 2.72 -3.97
N ARG A 29 12.82 1.74 -3.42
CA ARG A 29 12.23 0.69 -2.60
C ARG A 29 12.31 1.12 -1.14
N VAL A 30 11.18 1.10 -0.46
CA VAL A 30 11.09 1.43 0.97
C VAL A 30 10.40 0.29 1.72
N PRO A 31 10.72 0.06 3.00
CA PRO A 31 9.93 -0.82 3.86
C PRO A 31 8.46 -0.40 3.87
N ILE A 32 7.52 -1.34 3.98
CA ILE A 32 6.08 -1.00 4.05
C ILE A 32 5.76 -0.03 5.19
N THR A 33 6.51 -0.12 6.30
CA THR A 33 6.39 0.76 7.47
C THR A 33 6.82 2.21 7.20
N GLU A 34 7.64 2.45 6.17
CA GLU A 34 8.07 3.78 5.71
C GLU A 34 7.32 4.23 4.44
N GLY A 35 6.42 3.38 3.93
CA GLY A 35 5.69 3.58 2.68
C GLY A 35 4.47 4.49 2.81
N VAL A 36 3.95 4.74 4.02
CA VAL A 36 2.73 5.54 4.19
C VAL A 36 2.91 6.97 3.65
N GLY A 37 1.93 7.42 2.85
CA GLY A 37 1.96 8.71 2.14
C GLY A 37 2.83 8.71 0.88
N ARG A 38 3.49 7.60 0.53
CA ARG A 38 4.21 7.43 -0.73
C ARG A 38 3.26 6.96 -1.83
N ILE A 39 3.64 7.17 -3.09
CA ILE A 39 2.85 6.75 -4.27
C ILE A 39 3.46 5.47 -4.83
N ALA A 40 2.65 4.43 -5.00
CA ALA A 40 3.07 3.16 -5.60
C ALA A 40 3.60 3.38 -7.03
N ALA A 41 4.77 2.83 -7.33
CA ALA A 41 5.39 2.98 -8.64
C ALA A 41 4.91 1.95 -9.67
N CYS A 42 4.42 0.80 -9.20
CA CYS A 42 3.88 -0.31 -9.97
C CYS A 42 2.78 -1.01 -9.17
N ASP A 43 2.06 -1.92 -9.81
CA ASP A 43 1.16 -2.83 -9.10
C ASP A 43 2.00 -3.75 -8.21
N HIS A 44 1.58 -3.93 -6.97
CA HIS A 44 2.16 -4.88 -6.04
C HIS A 44 1.22 -6.07 -5.95
N VAL A 45 1.62 -7.15 -6.61
CA VAL A 45 0.84 -8.38 -6.70
C VAL A 45 1.19 -9.32 -5.56
N SER A 46 0.20 -10.01 -5.04
CA SER A 46 0.38 -10.97 -3.96
C SER A 46 1.22 -12.17 -4.43
N PRO A 47 2.37 -12.46 -3.81
CA PRO A 47 3.17 -13.64 -4.14
C PRO A 47 2.62 -14.92 -3.51
N LEU A 48 1.63 -14.84 -2.62
CA LEU A 48 1.07 -15.95 -1.85
C LEU A 48 -0.47 -15.86 -1.83
N SER A 49 -1.12 -16.90 -1.36
CA SER A 49 -2.54 -16.85 -1.03
C SER A 49 -2.71 -16.61 0.48
N THR A 50 -3.76 -15.90 0.87
CA THR A 50 -4.19 -15.76 2.25
C THR A 50 -5.66 -16.21 2.36
N PRO A 51 -5.98 -17.22 3.18
CA PRO A 51 -5.08 -18.23 3.76
C PRO A 51 -4.21 -18.95 2.70
N GLU A 52 -3.06 -19.49 3.09
CA GLU A 52 -2.16 -20.19 2.15
C GLU A 52 -2.69 -21.59 1.77
N PHE A 53 -3.42 -22.21 2.68
CA PHE A 53 -4.03 -23.52 2.54
C PHE A 53 -5.45 -23.48 3.11
N ASP A 54 -6.24 -24.47 2.73
CA ASP A 54 -7.58 -24.62 3.31
C ASP A 54 -7.46 -24.87 4.81
N SER A 55 -8.18 -24.08 5.60
CA SER A 55 -8.07 -24.07 7.06
C SER A 55 -9.44 -24.11 7.73
N SER A 56 -9.48 -24.51 9.00
CA SER A 56 -10.74 -24.52 9.75
C SER A 56 -11.15 -23.12 10.17
N ALA A 57 -12.42 -22.79 9.99
CA ALA A 57 -13.03 -21.55 10.50
C ALA A 57 -13.43 -21.65 11.99
N MET A 58 -13.48 -22.87 12.54
CA MET A 58 -14.00 -23.17 13.88
C MET A 58 -13.16 -24.27 14.55
N ASP A 59 -13.27 -24.40 15.87
CA ASP A 59 -12.75 -25.57 16.59
C ASP A 59 -13.75 -26.73 16.48
N GLY A 60 -13.25 -27.94 16.26
CA GLY A 60 -14.11 -29.11 16.07
C GLY A 60 -13.40 -30.32 15.49
N PHE A 61 -14.07 -31.01 14.57
CA PHE A 61 -13.62 -32.26 13.97
C PHE A 61 -13.67 -32.20 12.44
N ALA A 62 -12.53 -32.32 11.78
CA ALA A 62 -12.44 -32.54 10.36
C ALA A 62 -12.93 -33.96 10.04
N ILE A 63 -13.92 -34.07 9.15
CA ILE A 63 -14.55 -35.32 8.72
C ILE A 63 -14.75 -35.33 7.20
N SER A 64 -15.08 -36.51 6.66
CA SER A 64 -15.74 -36.58 5.35
C SER A 64 -17.25 -36.42 5.52
N SER A 65 -17.79 -35.33 4.96
CA SER A 65 -19.21 -34.97 5.02
C SER A 65 -20.14 -36.05 4.45
N ALA A 66 -19.65 -36.87 3.51
CA ALA A 66 -20.39 -37.97 2.90
C ALA A 66 -20.95 -38.99 3.92
N HIS A 67 -20.27 -39.20 5.05
CA HIS A 67 -20.74 -40.11 6.11
C HIS A 67 -21.87 -39.54 6.96
N THR A 68 -22.16 -38.25 6.84
CA THR A 68 -23.20 -37.58 7.62
C THR A 68 -24.53 -37.49 6.87
N LEU A 69 -24.60 -37.92 5.60
CA LEU A 69 -25.78 -37.72 4.74
C LEU A 69 -27.09 -38.25 5.35
N HIS A 70 -27.03 -39.32 6.14
CA HIS A 70 -28.18 -39.94 6.80
C HIS A 70 -28.15 -39.77 8.32
N ALA A 71 -27.27 -38.92 8.86
CA ALA A 71 -27.15 -38.71 10.29
C ALA A 71 -28.41 -38.06 10.86
N SER A 72 -28.94 -38.61 11.95
CA SER A 72 -30.03 -38.02 12.73
C SER A 72 -29.77 -38.18 14.24
N PRO A 73 -30.58 -37.56 15.11
CA PRO A 73 -30.51 -37.81 16.55
C PRO A 73 -30.70 -39.28 16.94
N GLU A 74 -31.57 -40.00 16.22
CA GLU A 74 -31.88 -41.42 16.42
C GLU A 74 -30.81 -42.34 15.84
N THR A 75 -30.21 -41.95 14.71
CA THR A 75 -29.14 -42.68 14.03
C THR A 75 -27.95 -41.75 13.74
N PRO A 76 -27.14 -41.40 14.76
CA PRO A 76 -26.01 -40.51 14.58
C PRO A 76 -24.89 -41.17 13.78
N ALA A 77 -24.20 -40.40 12.95
CA ALA A 77 -22.98 -40.84 12.30
C ALA A 77 -21.84 -40.90 13.33
N SER A 78 -21.10 -42.00 13.32
CA SER A 78 -19.99 -42.23 14.26
C SER A 78 -18.65 -42.04 13.55
N PHE A 79 -17.71 -41.37 14.21
CA PHE A 79 -16.36 -41.18 13.69
C PHE A 79 -15.31 -41.48 14.76
N ARG A 80 -14.18 -42.06 14.36
CA ARG A 80 -13.01 -42.31 15.19
C ARG A 80 -12.07 -41.12 15.13
N VAL A 81 -11.83 -40.46 16.26
CA VAL A 81 -10.87 -39.36 16.34
C VAL A 81 -9.44 -39.90 16.29
N ARG A 82 -8.65 -39.44 15.32
CA ARG A 82 -7.26 -39.82 15.08
C ARG A 82 -6.38 -38.58 15.08
N GLY A 83 -5.97 -38.21 16.28
CA GLY A 83 -5.08 -37.08 16.51
C GLY A 83 -5.79 -35.74 16.52
N ILE A 84 -4.99 -34.71 16.75
CA ILE A 84 -5.37 -33.31 16.82
C ILE A 84 -4.43 -32.52 15.92
N ILE A 85 -4.92 -31.45 15.31
CA ILE A 85 -4.12 -30.47 14.59
C ILE A 85 -4.45 -29.05 15.06
N ALA A 86 -3.45 -28.37 15.59
CA ALA A 86 -3.52 -26.95 15.95
C ALA A 86 -2.98 -26.03 14.83
N ALA A 87 -3.27 -24.73 14.94
CA ALA A 87 -2.74 -23.75 14.00
C ALA A 87 -1.20 -23.76 14.01
N GLY A 88 -0.59 -23.88 12.83
CA GLY A 88 0.86 -23.96 12.66
C GLY A 88 1.45 -25.38 12.71
N GLU A 89 0.63 -26.41 12.95
CA GLU A 89 1.05 -27.81 12.86
C GLU A 89 0.74 -28.39 11.47
N GLU A 90 1.50 -29.42 11.07
CA GLU A 90 1.16 -30.21 9.89
C GLU A 90 0.13 -31.28 10.27
N PRO A 91 -0.83 -31.61 9.37
CA PRO A 91 -1.81 -32.63 9.66
C PRO A 91 -1.18 -33.99 9.96
N PRO A 92 -1.80 -34.80 10.85
CA PRO A 92 -1.32 -36.14 11.14
C PRO A 92 -1.36 -37.00 9.87
N VAL A 93 -0.30 -37.80 9.67
CA VAL A 93 -0.25 -38.77 8.57
C VAL A 93 -1.23 -39.90 8.88
N ILE A 94 -2.29 -40.00 8.09
CA ILE A 94 -3.24 -41.11 8.15
C ILE A 94 -2.71 -42.19 7.19
N PRO A 95 -2.32 -43.38 7.66
CA PRO A 95 -1.75 -44.39 6.78
C PRO A 95 -2.75 -44.86 5.72
N ASP A 96 -2.30 -44.95 4.47
CA ASP A 96 -3.11 -45.49 3.38
C ASP A 96 -3.49 -46.96 3.66
N GLY A 97 -4.75 -47.32 3.41
CA GLY A 97 -5.23 -48.71 3.54
C GLY A 97 -5.65 -49.15 4.94
N VAL A 98 -5.74 -48.23 5.92
CA VAL A 98 -6.40 -48.52 7.21
C VAL A 98 -7.92 -48.62 6.97
N VAL A 99 -8.39 -49.83 6.69
CA VAL A 99 -9.82 -50.15 6.65
C VAL A 99 -10.30 -50.27 8.10
N GLU A 100 -10.73 -49.16 8.68
CA GLU A 100 -11.50 -49.19 9.92
C GLU A 100 -12.98 -49.27 9.58
N ASP A 101 -13.73 -50.05 10.36
CA ASP A 101 -15.20 -50.16 10.23
C ASP A 101 -15.93 -48.84 10.53
N ILE A 102 -15.24 -47.88 11.14
CA ILE A 102 -15.76 -46.56 11.52
C ILE A 102 -14.94 -45.49 10.78
N PRO A 103 -15.59 -44.53 10.09
CA PRO A 103 -14.91 -43.41 9.44
C PRO A 103 -14.03 -42.61 10.39
N LEU A 104 -12.94 -42.03 9.86
CA LEU A 104 -12.01 -41.24 10.66
C LEU A 104 -12.46 -39.78 10.81
N ALA A 105 -12.12 -39.19 11.94
CA ALA A 105 -12.14 -37.76 12.21
C ALA A 105 -10.77 -37.30 12.70
N VAL A 106 -10.41 -36.05 12.46
CA VAL A 106 -9.24 -35.41 13.10
C VAL A 106 -9.76 -34.21 13.87
N GLU A 107 -9.39 -34.11 15.15
CA GLU A 107 -9.71 -32.93 15.93
C GLU A 107 -8.93 -31.73 15.37
N ILE A 108 -9.61 -30.64 15.03
CA ILE A 108 -9.05 -29.52 14.28
C ILE A 108 -9.37 -28.20 14.96
N MET A 109 -8.34 -27.40 15.23
CA MET A 109 -8.50 -26.06 15.79
C MET A 109 -8.68 -25.01 14.69
N THR A 110 -9.25 -23.86 15.05
CA THR A 110 -9.39 -22.69 14.19
C THR A 110 -8.05 -22.28 13.61
N GLY A 111 -8.01 -22.07 12.28
CA GLY A 111 -6.80 -21.73 11.53
C GLY A 111 -5.87 -22.90 11.21
N ALA A 112 -6.12 -24.10 11.75
CA ALA A 112 -5.33 -25.28 11.40
C ALA A 112 -5.67 -25.77 9.99
N LYS A 113 -4.67 -26.34 9.32
CA LYS A 113 -4.75 -26.85 7.95
C LYS A 113 -5.67 -28.07 7.87
N PHE A 114 -6.54 -28.13 6.88
CA PHE A 114 -7.35 -29.33 6.67
C PHE A 114 -6.45 -30.54 6.37
N PRO A 115 -6.70 -31.70 7.01
CA PRO A 115 -5.91 -32.90 6.76
C PRO A 115 -5.94 -33.35 5.31
N THR A 116 -4.78 -33.70 4.79
CA THR A 116 -4.61 -34.31 3.47
C THR A 116 -4.68 -35.83 3.60
N GLY A 117 -5.54 -36.48 2.84
CA GLY A 117 -5.72 -37.94 2.86
C GLY A 117 -7.15 -38.34 2.51
N GLU A 118 -7.33 -39.56 2.04
CA GLU A 118 -8.65 -40.14 1.78
C GLU A 118 -9.07 -41.03 2.96
N THR A 119 -10.29 -40.82 3.46
CA THR A 119 -10.94 -41.80 4.34
C THR A 119 -11.81 -42.73 3.49
N PRO A 120 -12.17 -43.94 3.95
CA PRO A 120 -13.23 -44.70 3.30
C PRO A 120 -14.45 -43.79 3.22
N GLY A 121 -14.94 -43.42 2.02
CA GLY A 121 -16.05 -42.47 1.83
C GLY A 121 -15.69 -41.05 1.37
N GLY A 122 -14.41 -40.68 1.32
CA GLY A 122 -13.95 -39.43 0.70
C GLY A 122 -12.92 -38.64 1.53
N PRO A 123 -12.48 -37.47 1.04
CA PRO A 123 -11.51 -36.63 1.74
C PRO A 123 -12.14 -35.97 2.97
N PHE A 124 -11.29 -35.47 3.87
CA PHE A 124 -11.69 -34.51 4.89
C PHE A 124 -12.14 -33.22 4.22
N ASP A 125 -13.44 -32.98 4.20
CA ASP A 125 -14.04 -31.89 3.44
C ASP A 125 -14.96 -30.98 4.24
N ALA A 126 -15.18 -31.26 5.51
CA ALA A 126 -15.95 -30.39 6.41
C ALA A 126 -15.40 -30.46 7.84
N CYS A 127 -15.59 -29.38 8.59
CA CYS A 127 -15.36 -29.34 10.03
C CYS A 127 -16.71 -29.31 10.77
N VAL A 128 -16.95 -30.26 11.66
CA VAL A 128 -18.08 -30.26 12.59
C VAL A 128 -17.64 -29.59 13.88
N LYS A 129 -18.34 -28.54 14.30
CA LYS A 129 -17.99 -27.79 15.51
C LYS A 129 -18.17 -28.68 16.74
N TYR A 130 -17.43 -28.37 17.81
CA TYR A 130 -17.57 -29.11 19.07
C TYR A 130 -19.01 -29.16 19.59
N GLU A 131 -19.78 -28.09 19.41
CA GLU A 131 -21.16 -28.02 19.90
C GLU A 131 -22.12 -28.94 19.13
N ASP A 132 -21.75 -29.35 17.92
CA ASP A 132 -22.54 -30.21 17.03
C ASP A 132 -22.09 -31.69 17.07
N ALA A 133 -21.09 -32.00 17.89
CA ALA A 133 -20.56 -33.35 18.12
C ALA A 133 -20.55 -33.69 19.61
N ARG A 134 -20.67 -34.97 19.94
CA ARG A 134 -20.45 -35.46 21.32
C ARG A 134 -19.62 -36.73 21.31
N TYR A 135 -18.80 -36.92 22.32
CA TYR A 135 -18.13 -38.21 22.51
C TYR A 135 -19.14 -39.32 22.85
N CYS A 136 -18.91 -40.51 22.30
CA CYS A 136 -19.67 -41.71 22.60
C CYS A 136 -19.35 -42.17 24.03
N PRO A 137 -20.33 -42.25 24.95
CA PRO A 137 -20.08 -42.69 26.33
C PRO A 137 -19.53 -44.12 26.41
N GLU A 138 -19.91 -44.99 25.47
CA GLU A 138 -19.57 -46.41 25.49
C GLU A 138 -18.28 -46.74 24.73
N GLN A 139 -17.76 -45.82 23.91
CA GLN A 139 -16.60 -46.04 23.05
C GLN A 139 -15.63 -44.86 23.10
N GLU A 140 -14.47 -45.06 23.72
CA GLU A 140 -13.41 -44.06 23.82
C GLU A 140 -12.90 -43.62 22.44
N GLY A 141 -12.73 -42.31 22.26
CA GLY A 141 -12.23 -41.74 21.01
C GLY A 141 -13.22 -41.79 19.83
N ILE A 142 -14.49 -42.16 20.07
CA ILE A 142 -15.56 -42.07 19.07
C ILE A 142 -16.39 -40.81 19.33
N ILE A 143 -16.65 -40.05 18.28
CA ILE A 143 -17.61 -38.94 18.30
C ILE A 143 -18.88 -39.30 17.52
N LEU A 144 -19.99 -38.70 17.93
CA LEU A 144 -21.31 -38.86 17.35
C LEU A 144 -21.78 -37.53 16.79
N VAL A 145 -22.11 -37.52 15.49
CA VAL A 145 -22.65 -36.37 14.77
C VAL A 145 -24.11 -36.67 14.44
N SER A 146 -25.04 -35.85 14.95
CA SER A 146 -26.49 -36.14 14.91
C SER A 146 -27.24 -35.42 13.80
N LYS A 147 -26.54 -34.72 12.90
CA LYS A 147 -27.13 -33.98 11.77
C LYS A 147 -26.23 -34.09 10.55
N PRO A 148 -26.79 -34.02 9.32
CA PRO A 148 -25.97 -33.91 8.12
C PRO A 148 -25.15 -32.63 8.11
N VAL A 149 -23.93 -32.73 7.63
CA VAL A 149 -22.96 -31.64 7.53
C VAL A 149 -22.71 -31.38 6.06
N SER A 150 -22.87 -30.15 5.61
CA SER A 150 -22.61 -29.79 4.22
C SER A 150 -21.11 -29.91 3.91
N ARG A 151 -20.81 -30.32 2.68
CA ARG A 151 -19.44 -30.23 2.14
C ARG A 151 -18.90 -28.80 2.28
N ASN A 152 -17.65 -28.67 2.70
CA ASN A 152 -16.95 -27.41 2.99
C ASN A 152 -17.51 -26.61 4.17
N ALA A 153 -18.35 -27.20 5.03
CA ALA A 153 -18.80 -26.53 6.24
C ALA A 153 -17.60 -26.17 7.13
N ASN A 154 -17.59 -24.92 7.60
CA ASN A 154 -16.56 -24.35 8.46
C ASN A 154 -15.13 -24.47 7.87
N ARG A 155 -14.99 -24.45 6.55
CA ARG A 155 -13.71 -24.42 5.83
C ARG A 155 -13.48 -23.03 5.25
N ARG A 156 -12.32 -22.46 5.51
CA ARG A 156 -11.80 -21.28 4.81
C ARG A 156 -10.90 -21.77 3.68
N PHE A 157 -11.14 -21.32 2.47
CA PHE A 157 -10.36 -21.78 1.32
C PHE A 157 -9.06 -21.00 1.18
N ALA A 158 -8.05 -21.67 0.62
CA ALA A 158 -6.82 -21.01 0.23
C ALA A 158 -7.12 -19.86 -0.74
N GLY A 159 -6.63 -18.66 -0.41
CA GLY A 159 -6.82 -17.46 -1.20
C GLY A 159 -8.21 -16.84 -1.14
N GLU A 160 -9.04 -17.23 -0.16
CA GLU A 160 -10.37 -16.64 0.04
C GLU A 160 -10.29 -15.14 0.40
N ASP A 161 -9.26 -14.70 1.13
CA ASP A 161 -9.06 -13.28 1.46
C ASP A 161 -8.26 -12.56 0.36
N ILE A 162 -7.12 -13.12 -0.03
CA ILE A 162 -6.24 -12.61 -1.10
C ILE A 162 -5.68 -13.80 -1.86
N ALA A 163 -5.93 -13.88 -3.17
CA ALA A 163 -5.35 -14.93 -3.99
C ALA A 163 -3.95 -14.54 -4.49
N ARG A 164 -3.10 -15.56 -4.72
CA ARG A 164 -1.85 -15.37 -5.45
C ARG A 164 -2.13 -14.68 -6.79
N GLY A 165 -1.43 -13.58 -7.04
CA GLY A 165 -1.57 -12.78 -8.25
C GLY A 165 -2.53 -11.60 -8.13
N ASP A 166 -3.32 -11.51 -7.05
CA ASP A 166 -4.17 -10.34 -6.81
C ASP A 166 -3.33 -9.09 -6.58
N ILE A 167 -3.82 -7.94 -7.07
CA ILE A 167 -3.18 -6.65 -6.83
C ILE A 167 -3.57 -6.18 -5.43
N VAL A 168 -2.59 -6.07 -4.53
CA VAL A 168 -2.77 -5.61 -3.15
C VAL A 168 -2.67 -4.08 -3.05
N LEU A 169 -1.93 -3.47 -3.99
CA LEU A 169 -1.72 -2.03 -4.09
C LEU A 169 -1.44 -1.67 -5.56
N GLU A 170 -2.27 -0.82 -6.15
CA GLU A 170 -2.19 -0.46 -7.57
C GLU A 170 -1.15 0.65 -7.82
N ALA A 171 -0.55 0.64 -9.01
CA ALA A 171 0.32 1.69 -9.48
C ALA A 171 -0.38 3.07 -9.43
N GLY A 172 0.29 4.06 -8.82
CA GLY A 172 -0.23 5.41 -8.70
C GLY A 172 -1.15 5.64 -7.49
N GLN A 173 -1.52 4.60 -6.73
CA GLN A 173 -2.21 4.79 -5.46
C GLN A 173 -1.27 5.32 -4.38
N THR A 174 -1.81 6.16 -3.50
CA THR A 174 -1.12 6.58 -2.28
C THR A 174 -1.26 5.50 -1.22
N LEU A 175 -0.13 5.02 -0.68
CA LEU A 175 -0.15 4.08 0.44
C LEU A 175 -0.76 4.75 1.68
N GLY A 176 -1.95 4.31 2.04
CA GLY A 176 -2.55 4.49 3.37
C GLY A 176 -2.17 3.36 4.34
N THR A 177 -2.44 3.59 5.63
CA THR A 177 -2.27 2.58 6.70
C THR A 177 -3.09 1.31 6.47
N THR A 178 -4.22 1.42 5.78
CA THR A 178 -5.10 0.31 5.40
C THR A 178 -4.44 -0.70 4.46
N HIS A 179 -3.39 -0.31 3.74
CA HIS A 179 -2.67 -1.23 2.84
C HIS A 179 -1.59 -2.04 3.56
N ILE A 180 -1.17 -1.63 4.76
CA ILE A 180 -0.02 -2.24 5.44
C ILE A 180 -0.32 -3.67 5.87
N MET A 181 -1.51 -3.91 6.44
CA MET A 181 -1.91 -5.24 6.90
C MET A 181 -2.06 -6.24 5.73
N PRO A 182 -2.75 -5.91 4.62
CA PRO A 182 -2.77 -6.76 3.43
C PRO A 182 -1.40 -7.03 2.81
N LEU A 183 -0.52 -6.04 2.71
CA LEU A 183 0.84 -6.23 2.17
C LEU A 183 1.64 -7.19 3.05
N ALA A 184 1.58 -7.01 4.37
CA ALA A 184 2.26 -7.86 5.32
C ALA A 184 1.71 -9.30 5.33
N SER A 185 0.38 -9.49 5.21
CA SER A 185 -0.24 -10.82 5.24
C SER A 185 0.18 -11.69 4.06
N VAL A 186 0.68 -11.09 2.98
CA VAL A 186 1.19 -11.80 1.79
C VAL A 186 2.72 -11.73 1.67
N ALA A 187 3.41 -11.42 2.77
CA ALA A 187 4.88 -11.33 2.85
C ALA A 187 5.53 -10.29 1.91
N ILE A 188 4.85 -9.17 1.65
CA ILE A 188 5.45 -8.00 0.98
C ILE A 188 5.99 -7.05 2.05
N ASP A 189 7.30 -7.15 2.35
CA ASP A 189 7.95 -6.31 3.36
C ASP A 189 8.41 -4.94 2.84
N SER A 190 8.47 -4.79 1.51
CA SER A 190 8.89 -3.54 0.86
C SER A 190 8.12 -3.26 -0.42
N VAL A 191 7.87 -1.98 -0.66
CA VAL A 191 7.16 -1.49 -1.85
C VAL A 191 8.06 -0.62 -2.70
N LEU A 192 7.87 -0.70 -4.02
CA LEU A 192 8.48 0.22 -4.97
C LEU A 192 7.59 1.46 -5.09
N VAL A 193 8.13 2.61 -4.69
CA VAL A 193 7.39 3.87 -4.66
C VAL A 193 8.07 4.90 -5.56
N VAL A 194 7.29 5.88 -6.00
CA VAL A 194 7.83 7.04 -6.70
C VAL A 194 8.64 7.88 -5.70
N LYS A 195 9.84 8.31 -6.09
CA LYS A 195 10.65 9.24 -5.31
C LYS A 195 9.88 10.55 -5.10
N ARG A 196 10.02 11.12 -3.91
CA ARG A 196 9.45 12.45 -3.64
C ARG A 196 10.11 13.48 -4.54
N PRO A 197 9.35 14.40 -5.15
CA PRO A 197 9.95 15.47 -5.92
C PRO A 197 10.81 16.34 -5.00
N SER A 198 12.03 16.67 -5.43
CA SER A 198 12.89 17.60 -4.69
C SER A 198 12.53 19.05 -5.02
N VAL A 199 12.30 19.88 -4.00
CA VAL A 199 11.88 21.28 -4.17
C VAL A 199 12.86 22.22 -3.47
N GLY A 200 13.43 23.16 -4.23
CA GLY A 200 14.20 24.27 -3.70
C GLY A 200 13.28 25.48 -3.51
N VAL A 201 13.30 26.11 -2.33
CA VAL A 201 12.52 27.31 -2.06
C VAL A 201 13.46 28.50 -1.82
N LEU A 202 13.24 29.58 -2.56
CA LEU A 202 13.98 30.83 -2.46
C LEU A 202 13.03 31.98 -2.16
N SER A 203 13.53 32.99 -1.46
CA SER A 203 12.84 34.28 -1.35
C SER A 203 13.70 35.37 -1.96
N THR A 204 13.08 36.32 -2.66
CA THR A 204 13.80 37.48 -3.23
C THR A 204 13.24 38.78 -2.68
N GLY A 205 14.13 39.75 -2.49
CA GLY A 205 13.76 41.09 -2.03
C GLY A 205 14.95 41.79 -1.39
N LYS A 206 15.17 43.07 -1.74
CA LYS A 206 16.22 43.89 -1.10
C LYS A 206 16.00 44.03 0.39
N GLU A 207 14.74 44.11 0.80
CA GLU A 207 14.27 44.20 2.18
C GLU A 207 14.55 42.94 3.00
N LEU A 208 14.85 41.80 2.37
CA LEU A 208 15.04 40.50 3.04
C LEU A 208 16.51 40.18 3.37
N VAL A 209 17.47 40.93 2.82
CA VAL A 209 18.91 40.59 2.91
C VAL A 209 19.67 41.45 3.91
N SER A 210 19.54 42.78 3.89
CA SER A 210 19.87 43.67 5.02
C SER A 210 19.56 45.14 4.71
N GLY A 211 19.12 45.88 5.73
CA GLY A 211 18.85 47.31 5.68
C GLY A 211 18.21 47.81 6.99
N GLN A 212 18.13 49.13 7.20
CA GLN A 212 17.49 49.73 8.40
C GLN A 212 15.96 49.45 8.48
N ALA A 213 15.36 48.96 7.39
CA ALA A 213 13.95 48.56 7.27
C ALA A 213 13.82 47.09 6.83
N ALA A 214 14.71 46.21 7.28
CA ALA A 214 14.66 44.79 6.91
C ALA A 214 13.39 44.12 7.43
N VAL A 215 12.71 43.38 6.56
CA VAL A 215 11.52 42.60 6.89
C VAL A 215 11.92 41.13 7.02
N ARG A 216 11.35 40.43 8.01
CA ARG A 216 11.59 38.99 8.17
C ARG A 216 10.89 38.24 7.05
N ASP A 217 11.60 37.31 6.40
CA ASP A 217 10.97 36.41 5.44
C ASP A 217 9.98 35.47 6.13
N VAL A 218 8.72 35.59 5.74
CA VAL A 218 7.61 34.73 6.20
C VAL A 218 7.18 33.72 5.14
N ASN A 219 7.50 33.96 3.86
CA ASN A 219 7.03 33.14 2.75
C ASN A 219 7.95 31.94 2.51
N GLY A 220 9.27 32.12 2.60
CA GLY A 220 10.24 31.05 2.43
C GLY A 220 9.99 29.87 3.38
N PRO A 221 9.90 30.09 4.70
CA PRO A 221 9.56 29.05 5.66
C PRO A 221 8.17 28.43 5.40
N PHE A 222 7.16 29.24 5.11
CA PHE A 222 5.79 28.78 4.84
C PHE A 222 5.75 27.85 3.61
N LEU A 223 6.28 28.29 2.47
CA LEU A 223 6.29 27.53 1.22
C LEU A 223 7.10 26.24 1.35
N THR A 224 8.22 26.27 2.08
CA THR A 224 9.03 25.07 2.33
C THR A 224 8.24 23.99 3.06
N VAL A 225 7.49 24.36 4.10
CA VAL A 225 6.67 23.41 4.85
C VAL A 225 5.45 22.96 4.04
N ALA A 226 4.79 23.88 3.33
CA ALA A 226 3.66 23.56 2.46
C ALA A 226 4.04 22.54 1.36
N CYS A 227 5.23 22.63 0.79
CA CYS A 227 5.72 21.64 -0.17
C CYS A 227 5.94 20.26 0.48
N ARG A 228 6.43 20.21 1.73
CA ARG A 228 6.59 18.94 2.47
C ARG A 228 5.26 18.30 2.80
N GLU A 229 4.28 19.12 3.21
CA GLU A 229 2.90 18.68 3.45
C GLU A 229 2.27 18.09 2.17
N ALA A 230 2.57 18.68 1.01
CA ALA A 230 2.16 18.16 -0.30
C ALA A 230 2.94 16.88 -0.74
N GLY A 231 3.85 16.37 0.08
CA GLY A 231 4.59 15.11 -0.17
C GLY A 231 5.94 15.27 -0.87
N ALA A 232 6.44 16.49 -1.04
CA ALA A 232 7.75 16.76 -1.62
C ALA A 232 8.90 16.72 -0.59
N SER A 233 10.13 16.54 -1.07
CA SER A 233 11.33 16.79 -0.27
C SER A 233 11.79 18.23 -0.51
N ALA A 234 11.42 19.16 0.39
CA ALA A 234 11.69 20.58 0.19
C ALA A 234 12.79 21.13 1.12
N SER A 235 13.63 22.01 0.57
CA SER A 235 14.69 22.74 1.27
C SER A 235 14.58 24.25 1.04
N PHE A 236 14.70 25.03 2.11
CA PHE A 236 14.84 26.48 2.00
C PHE A 236 16.29 26.83 1.67
N LEU A 237 16.49 27.53 0.56
CA LEU A 237 17.80 27.88 0.01
C LEU A 237 18.25 29.29 0.45
N GLY A 238 17.37 30.04 1.12
CA GLY A 238 17.68 31.36 1.66
C GLY A 238 17.06 32.51 0.89
N THR A 239 17.52 33.71 1.22
CA THR A 239 17.08 34.98 0.63
C THR A 239 18.12 35.51 -0.35
N ILE A 240 17.67 35.96 -1.53
CA ILE A 240 18.50 36.59 -2.56
C ILE A 240 18.06 38.05 -2.70
N THR A 241 19.02 38.97 -2.84
CA THR A 241 18.70 40.39 -3.07
C THR A 241 18.21 40.62 -4.50
N ASP A 242 17.39 41.65 -4.74
CA ASP A 242 16.94 41.99 -6.10
C ASP A 242 18.05 42.70 -6.90
N ASP A 243 19.06 41.93 -7.26
CA ASP A 243 20.11 42.29 -8.20
C ASP A 243 20.15 41.25 -9.33
N ARG A 244 20.12 41.73 -10.57
CA ARG A 244 20.04 40.88 -11.76
C ARG A 244 21.20 39.88 -11.83
N ASP A 245 22.42 40.37 -11.62
CA ASP A 245 23.62 39.58 -11.89
C ASP A 245 23.83 38.55 -10.77
N ILE A 246 23.48 38.90 -9.52
CA ILE A 246 23.44 37.96 -8.40
C ILE A 246 22.37 36.89 -8.64
N LEU A 247 21.14 37.28 -8.99
CA LEU A 247 20.04 36.34 -9.21
C LEU A 247 20.35 35.36 -10.35
N MET A 248 20.92 35.87 -11.45
CA MET A 248 21.41 35.05 -12.57
C MET A 248 22.44 34.02 -12.14
N LYS A 249 23.43 34.46 -11.34
CA LYS A 249 24.49 33.58 -10.84
C LYS A 249 23.92 32.48 -9.94
N GLU A 250 23.13 32.85 -8.94
CA GLU A 250 22.57 31.92 -7.94
C GLU A 250 21.61 30.91 -8.58
N ILE A 251 20.63 31.37 -9.38
CA ILE A 251 19.70 30.46 -10.08
C ILE A 251 20.47 29.57 -11.07
N GLY A 252 21.47 30.11 -11.76
CA GLY A 252 22.32 29.35 -12.68
C GLY A 252 23.16 28.28 -11.97
N GLU A 253 23.69 28.57 -10.78
CA GLU A 253 24.41 27.59 -9.95
C GLU A 253 23.46 26.49 -9.46
N ILE A 254 22.31 26.84 -8.91
CA ILE A 254 21.29 25.87 -8.44
C ILE A 254 20.84 24.95 -9.58
N THR A 255 20.55 25.53 -10.75
CA THR A 255 20.08 24.77 -11.91
C THR A 255 21.17 23.82 -12.44
N ARG A 256 22.44 24.25 -12.47
CA ARG A 256 23.56 23.40 -12.90
C ARG A 256 23.79 22.21 -11.99
N GLN A 257 23.56 22.34 -10.67
CA GLN A 257 23.71 21.23 -9.74
C GLN A 257 22.66 20.13 -9.96
N SER A 258 21.53 20.42 -10.62
CA SER A 258 20.47 19.45 -10.96
C SER A 258 19.94 18.66 -9.75
N VAL A 259 19.93 19.27 -8.55
CA VAL A 259 19.46 18.64 -7.30
C VAL A 259 17.95 18.74 -7.13
N TYR A 260 17.36 19.81 -7.67
CA TYR A 260 15.94 20.13 -7.48
C TYR A 260 15.13 19.86 -8.74
N ASP A 261 13.99 19.22 -8.56
CA ASP A 261 12.99 18.97 -9.60
C ASP A 261 12.16 20.22 -9.88
N VAL A 262 11.94 21.02 -8.83
CA VAL A 262 11.17 22.26 -8.87
C VAL A 262 11.88 23.32 -8.05
N LEU A 263 11.99 24.53 -8.60
CA LEU A 263 12.40 25.72 -7.86
C LEU A 263 11.18 26.61 -7.65
N VAL A 264 10.91 26.98 -6.40
CA VAL A 264 9.85 27.92 -6.04
C VAL A 264 10.51 29.18 -5.53
N SER A 265 10.12 30.32 -6.07
CA SER A 265 10.57 31.63 -5.61
C SER A 265 9.40 32.45 -5.09
N SER A 266 9.58 33.11 -3.94
CA SER A 266 8.69 34.12 -3.41
C SER A 266 9.37 35.48 -3.44
N GLY A 267 8.89 36.39 -4.28
CA GLY A 267 9.46 37.73 -4.44
C GLY A 267 9.71 38.07 -5.91
N ALA A 268 9.86 39.37 -6.20
CA ALA A 268 10.26 39.95 -7.48
C ALA A 268 9.57 39.45 -8.76
N VAL A 269 8.24 39.35 -8.76
CA VAL A 269 7.48 39.55 -10.00
C VAL A 269 6.83 40.93 -9.88
N SER A 270 7.53 41.97 -10.31
CA SER A 270 6.99 43.33 -10.37
C SER A 270 6.58 43.62 -11.81
N ALA A 271 5.39 44.18 -12.01
CA ALA A 271 4.81 44.53 -13.32
C ALA A 271 5.51 45.74 -13.99
N GLY A 272 6.85 45.77 -13.99
CA GLY A 272 7.61 46.94 -14.44
C GLY A 272 9.05 46.64 -14.87
N LYS A 273 9.86 47.70 -14.95
CA LYS A 273 11.27 47.75 -15.41
C LYS A 273 12.26 46.84 -14.65
N TYR A 274 11.80 46.07 -13.68
CA TYR A 274 12.61 45.35 -12.69
C TYR A 274 12.21 43.87 -12.55
N ASP A 275 11.75 43.23 -13.63
CA ASP A 275 11.53 41.77 -13.66
C ASP A 275 12.88 41.03 -13.83
N PHE A 276 13.66 41.05 -12.75
CA PHE A 276 14.98 40.43 -12.70
C PHE A 276 14.89 38.90 -12.77
N VAL A 277 13.82 38.31 -12.25
CA VAL A 277 13.59 36.86 -12.26
C VAL A 277 13.42 36.36 -13.70
N ARG A 278 12.56 37.02 -14.48
CA ARG A 278 12.38 36.65 -15.89
C ARG A 278 13.66 36.78 -16.69
N THR A 279 14.35 37.91 -16.56
CA THR A 279 15.61 38.16 -17.28
C THR A 279 16.65 37.10 -16.90
N ALA A 280 16.72 36.72 -15.63
CA ALA A 280 17.63 35.69 -15.15
C ALA A 280 17.29 34.29 -15.72
N LEU A 281 16.00 33.93 -15.74
CA LEU A 281 15.53 32.67 -16.31
C LEU A 281 15.80 32.58 -17.82
N GLU A 282 15.50 33.63 -18.58
CA GLU A 282 15.77 33.68 -20.03
C GLU A 282 17.28 33.56 -20.31
N ALA A 283 18.13 34.21 -19.51
CA ALA A 283 19.58 34.18 -19.69
C ALA A 283 20.22 32.81 -19.44
N ILE A 284 19.60 31.97 -18.61
CA ILE A 284 20.04 30.58 -18.39
C ILE A 284 19.34 29.57 -19.33
N GLY A 285 18.62 30.06 -20.35
CA GLY A 285 17.93 29.23 -21.34
C GLY A 285 16.59 28.67 -20.88
N GLY A 286 15.99 29.25 -19.83
CA GLY A 286 14.66 28.90 -19.34
C GLY A 286 13.55 29.41 -20.28
N GLU A 287 12.50 28.60 -20.43
CA GLU A 287 11.28 28.99 -21.16
C GLU A 287 10.24 29.57 -20.19
N VAL A 288 9.76 30.78 -20.47
CA VAL A 288 8.66 31.38 -19.72
C VAL A 288 7.34 30.89 -20.31
N VAL A 289 6.70 29.96 -19.59
CA VAL A 289 5.47 29.29 -20.04
C VAL A 289 4.25 30.22 -19.94
N PHE A 290 4.17 31.02 -18.87
CA PHE A 290 3.20 32.09 -18.72
C PHE A 290 3.71 33.11 -17.71
N HIS A 291 3.18 34.32 -17.81
CA HIS A 291 3.46 35.44 -16.92
C HIS A 291 2.13 36.16 -16.67
N GLY A 292 1.72 36.33 -15.41
CA GLY A 292 0.42 36.92 -15.10
C GLY A 292 -0.77 35.95 -15.09
N LEU A 293 -1.50 35.94 -13.97
CA LEU A 293 -2.78 35.24 -13.83
C LEU A 293 -3.91 36.24 -13.61
N ALA A 294 -5.06 36.01 -14.22
CA ALA A 294 -6.26 36.82 -14.01
C ALA A 294 -6.99 36.39 -12.71
N ILE A 295 -6.37 36.64 -11.56
CA ILE A 295 -6.89 36.35 -10.21
C ILE A 295 -6.78 37.58 -9.31
N ARG A 296 -7.71 37.78 -8.36
CA ARG A 296 -7.66 38.94 -7.46
C ARG A 296 -6.87 38.60 -6.19
N VAL A 297 -5.83 39.42 -5.95
CA VAL A 297 -4.53 39.12 -5.29
C VAL A 297 -3.74 38.07 -6.08
N GLY A 298 -2.55 38.45 -6.59
CA GLY A 298 -1.74 37.64 -7.52
C GLY A 298 -1.94 37.96 -9.01
N GLN A 299 -2.74 38.99 -9.33
CA GLN A 299 -2.80 39.56 -10.68
C GLN A 299 -1.53 40.35 -10.98
N TYR A 300 -0.94 40.08 -12.15
CA TYR A 300 0.04 40.96 -12.78
C TYR A 300 -0.65 41.55 -14.01
N GLU A 301 -0.77 42.88 -14.06
CA GLU A 301 -1.18 43.63 -15.25
C GLU A 301 -0.06 43.65 -16.30
#